data_AF-A0A4Q4UHG8-F1
#
_entry.id   AF-A0A4Q4UHG8-F1
#
_cell.length_a   1.000
_cell.length_b   1.000
_cell.length_c   1.000
_cell.angle_alpha   90.00
_cell.angle_beta   90.00
_cell.angle_gamma   90.00
#
_symmetry.space_group_name_H-M   'P 1'
#
loop_
_entity.id
_entity.type
_entity.pdbx_description
1 polymer ?
#
loop_
_entity_poly.entity_id
_entity_poly.type
_entity_poly.pdbx_seq_one_letter_code
_entity_poly.pdbx_strand_id
1 'polypeptide(L)'
;MIAWHDEYTCDEYDSFLADPLNFRSEAQIASEAAEARDRAMDDLQRQIEDSERQFNYEILASRQRADARRLAELARIERERQEALERAWREEARRQAQEKRRVEARKKAEEDATQAAFTNRTFSNPVKPCPNCKRPIEKRGGWSSL
;
A
#
# COMPACT_ATOMS: atom_id res chain seq x y z
N MET A 1 15.54 36.02 85.26
CA MET A 1 15.12 35.82 83.85
C MET A 1 14.90 34.32 83.71
N ILE A 2 13.67 33.88 83.48
CA ILE A 2 13.29 32.47 83.61
C ILE A 2 13.58 31.78 82.27
N ALA A 3 14.36 30.69 82.29
CA ALA A 3 14.94 30.05 81.11
C ALA A 3 13.92 29.51 80.07
N TRP A 4 12.62 29.42 80.41
CA TRP A 4 11.59 28.98 79.47
C TRP A 4 11.12 30.08 78.49
N HIS A 5 11.39 31.36 78.79
CA HIS A 5 11.09 32.47 77.87
C HIS A 5 12.03 32.52 76.64
N ASP A 6 13.10 31.72 76.61
CA ASP A 6 14.03 31.68 75.47
C ASP A 6 13.51 30.80 74.32
N GLU A 7 12.61 29.86 74.59
CA GLU A 7 12.11 28.90 73.59
C GLU A 7 10.68 29.19 73.10
N TYR A 8 9.87 29.90 73.88
CA TYR A 8 8.48 30.20 73.56
C TYR A 8 8.12 31.64 73.91
N THR A 9 7.23 32.23 73.10
CA THR A 9 6.60 33.51 73.46
C THR A 9 5.72 33.35 74.70
N CYS A 10 5.46 34.43 75.45
CA CYS A 10 4.61 34.37 76.65
C CYS A 10 3.23 33.76 76.35
N ASP A 11 2.65 34.08 75.18
CA ASP A 11 1.34 33.60 74.74
C ASP A 11 1.36 32.09 74.40
N GLU A 12 2.46 31.61 73.81
CA GLU A 12 2.69 30.18 73.56
C GLU A 12 2.87 29.40 74.87
N TYR A 13 3.56 29.96 75.85
CA TYR A 13 3.71 29.31 77.15
C TYR A 13 2.39 29.25 77.95
N ASP A 14 1.59 30.31 77.94
CA ASP A 14 0.26 30.30 78.56
C ASP A 14 -0.65 29.26 77.91
N SER A 15 -0.55 29.10 76.58
CA SER A 15 -1.26 28.07 75.83
C SER A 15 -0.76 26.65 76.17
N PHE A 16 0.55 26.49 76.37
CA PHE A 16 1.15 25.22 76.82
C PHE A 16 0.68 24.83 78.22
N LEU A 17 0.56 25.79 79.15
CA LEU A 17 0.03 25.52 80.49
C LEU A 17 -1.46 25.16 80.47
N ALA A 18 -2.24 25.69 79.52
CA ALA A 18 -3.66 25.40 79.39
C ALA A 18 -3.93 23.98 78.83
N ASP A 19 -3.13 23.50 77.88
CA ASP A 19 -3.22 22.14 77.34
C ASP A 19 -1.84 21.59 76.93
N PRO A 20 -1.07 21.03 77.87
CA PRO A 20 0.27 20.53 77.59
C PRO A 20 0.32 19.33 76.64
N LEU A 21 -0.78 18.59 76.50
CA LEU A 21 -0.82 17.35 75.70
C LEU A 21 -1.08 17.62 74.22
N ASN A 22 -1.77 18.72 73.89
CA ASN A 22 -2.10 19.10 72.51
C ASN A 22 -1.43 20.39 72.06
N PHE A 23 -0.57 21.00 72.88
CA PHE A 23 0.13 22.22 72.52
C PHE A 23 1.03 22.01 71.30
N ARG A 24 0.95 22.96 70.36
CA ARG A 24 1.79 23.02 69.18
C ARG A 24 2.30 24.45 69.05
N SER A 25 3.61 24.62 68.92
CA SER A 25 4.18 25.95 68.72
C SER A 25 3.87 26.48 67.32
N GLU A 26 3.90 27.80 67.16
CA GLU A 26 3.69 28.42 65.85
C GLU A 26 4.74 27.94 64.84
N ALA A 27 5.98 27.74 65.29
CA ALA A 27 7.05 27.18 64.48
C ALA A 27 6.76 25.74 64.01
N GLN A 28 6.19 24.89 64.87
CA GLN A 28 5.79 23.52 64.49
C GLN A 28 4.66 23.54 63.45
N ILE A 29 3.66 24.40 63.65
CA ILE A 29 2.55 24.56 62.69
C ILE A 29 3.08 25.07 61.33
N ALA A 30 4.00 26.04 61.35
CA ALA A 30 4.61 26.59 60.14
C ALA A 30 5.48 25.56 59.40
N SER A 31 6.27 24.76 60.14
CA SER A 31 7.08 23.67 59.58
C SER A 31 6.19 22.61 58.93
N GLU A 32 5.15 22.13 59.60
CA GLU A 32 4.21 21.16 59.04
C GLU A 32 3.47 21.70 57.81
N ALA A 33 3.08 22.99 57.83
CA ALA A 33 2.45 23.62 56.67
C ALA A 33 3.42 23.75 55.49
N ALA A 34 4.71 24.02 55.73
CA ALA A 34 5.74 24.06 54.70
C ALA A 34 5.97 22.68 54.10
N GLU A 35 6.15 21.65 54.94
CA GLU A 35 6.31 20.27 54.48
C GLU A 35 5.09 19.77 53.69
N ALA A 36 3.87 20.12 54.12
CA ALA A 36 2.66 19.75 53.40
C ALA A 36 2.59 20.41 52.02
N ARG A 37 3.05 21.66 51.90
CA ARG A 37 3.14 22.36 50.60
C ARG A 37 4.20 21.74 49.71
N ASP A 38 5.37 21.43 50.25
CA ASP A 38 6.46 20.81 49.47
C ASP A 38 6.02 19.44 48.93
N ARG A 39 5.38 18.61 49.75
CA ARG A 39 4.80 17.32 49.30
C ARG A 39 3.78 17.50 48.19
N ALA A 40 2.87 18.48 48.32
CA ALA A 40 1.87 18.76 47.30
C ALA A 40 2.50 19.22 45.98
N MET A 41 3.57 20.02 46.06
CA MET A 41 4.34 20.45 44.89
C MET A 41 5.07 19.27 44.22
N ASP A 42 5.71 18.42 45.00
CA ASP A 42 6.38 17.20 44.50
C ASP A 42 5.40 16.27 43.79
N ASP A 43 4.22 16.05 44.37
CA ASP A 43 3.18 15.20 43.78
C ASP A 43 2.63 15.81 42.49
N LEU A 44 2.42 17.13 42.45
CA LEU A 44 2.02 17.83 41.23
C LEU A 44 3.09 17.70 40.15
N GLN A 45 4.37 17.86 40.51
CA GLN A 45 5.47 17.76 39.57
C GLN A 45 5.60 16.36 38.98
N ARG A 46 5.43 15.31 39.81
CA ARG A 46 5.37 13.93 39.32
C ARG A 46 4.24 13.72 38.32
N GLN A 47 3.05 14.26 38.58
CA GLN A 47 1.92 14.16 37.65
C GLN A 47 2.20 14.86 36.33
N ILE A 48 2.82 16.04 36.37
CA ILE A 48 3.24 16.76 35.16
C ILE A 48 4.21 15.90 34.35
N GLU A 49 5.27 15.40 34.97
CA GLU A 49 6.26 14.56 34.29
C GLU A 49 5.65 13.28 33.70
N ASP A 50 4.74 12.63 34.44
CA ASP A 50 4.01 11.45 33.93
C ASP A 50 3.17 11.80 32.69
N SER A 51 2.48 12.93 32.73
CA SER A 51 1.67 13.40 31.61
C SER A 51 2.53 13.75 30.39
N GLU A 52 3.69 14.37 30.59
CA GLU A 52 4.64 14.70 29.54
C GLU A 52 5.23 13.44 28.91
N ARG A 53 5.59 12.44 29.73
CA ARG A 53 6.04 11.13 29.24
C ARG A 53 4.98 10.49 28.35
N GLN A 54 3.74 10.42 28.82
CA GLN A 54 2.63 9.83 28.05
C GLN A 54 2.38 10.58 26.73
N PHE A 55 2.38 11.91 26.78
CA PHE A 55 2.21 12.75 25.60
C PHE A 55 3.32 12.53 24.56
N ASN A 56 4.58 12.44 25.01
CA ASN A 56 5.73 12.17 24.16
C ASN A 56 5.63 10.79 23.50
N TYR A 57 5.19 9.77 24.24
CA TYR A 57 4.94 8.44 23.67
C TYR A 57 3.85 8.48 22.59
N GLU A 58 2.75 9.20 22.83
CA GLU A 58 1.67 9.29 21.85
C GLU A 58 2.08 10.05 20.59
N ILE A 59 2.87 11.13 20.71
CA ILE A 59 3.44 11.83 19.55
C ILE A 59 4.29 10.87 18.72
N LEU A 60 5.18 10.11 19.37
CA LEU A 60 6.04 9.16 18.66
C LEU A 60 5.23 8.07 17.96
N ALA A 61 4.26 7.49 18.66
CA ALA A 61 3.36 6.46 18.11
C ALA A 61 2.50 7.01 16.95
N SER A 62 2.04 8.26 17.05
CA SER A 62 1.29 8.93 15.99
C SER A 62 2.15 9.15 14.73
N ARG A 63 3.41 9.61 14.91
CA ARG A 63 4.37 9.75 13.80
C ARG A 63 4.64 8.42 13.11
N GLN A 64 4.92 7.36 13.87
CA GLN A 64 5.14 6.02 13.31
C GLN A 64 3.91 5.52 12.53
N ARG A 65 2.70 5.73 13.05
CA ARG A 65 1.46 5.38 12.34
C ARG A 65 1.30 6.18 11.05
N ALA A 66 1.62 7.48 11.06
CA ALA A 66 1.56 8.32 9.87
C ALA A 66 2.57 7.87 8.80
N ASP A 67 3.81 7.55 9.19
CA ASP A 67 4.83 7.09 8.27
C ASP A 67 4.52 5.70 7.70
N ALA A 68 4.02 4.79 8.54
CA ALA A 68 3.53 3.49 8.08
C ALA A 68 2.42 3.63 7.03
N ARG A 69 1.47 4.56 7.23
CA ARG A 69 0.42 4.86 6.23
C ARG A 69 1.01 5.40 4.92
N ARG A 70 1.98 6.30 4.99
CA ARG A 70 2.66 6.85 3.79
C ARG A 70 3.37 5.75 3.01
N LEU A 71 4.12 4.89 3.69
CA LEU A 71 4.82 3.77 3.06
C LEU A 71 3.85 2.76 2.45
N ALA A 72 2.76 2.43 3.15
CA ALA A 72 1.72 1.54 2.64
C ALA A 72 1.05 2.10 1.37
N GLU A 73 0.81 3.42 1.33
CA GLU A 73 0.24 4.09 0.17
C GLU A 73 1.18 4.05 -1.04
N LEU A 74 2.46 4.39 -0.84
CA LEU A 74 3.48 4.30 -1.89
C LEU A 74 3.60 2.87 -2.43
N ALA A 75 3.60 1.88 -1.55
CA ALA A 75 3.64 0.48 -1.95
C ALA A 75 2.38 0.06 -2.73
N ARG A 76 1.21 0.61 -2.40
CA ARG A 76 -0.03 0.37 -3.16
C ARG A 76 0.07 0.95 -4.57
N ILE A 77 0.50 2.20 -4.69
CA ILE A 77 0.66 2.88 -5.99
C ILE A 77 1.65 2.13 -6.87
N GLU A 78 2.77 1.68 -6.30
CA GLU A 78 3.79 0.93 -7.04
C GLU A 78 3.25 -0.42 -7.53
N ARG A 79 2.54 -1.16 -6.68
CA ARG A 79 1.89 -2.42 -7.11
C ARG A 79 0.89 -2.17 -8.22
N GLU A 80 0.05 -1.14 -8.11
CA GLU A 80 -0.94 -0.82 -9.14
C GLU A 80 -0.27 -0.47 -10.48
N ARG A 81 0.85 0.26 -10.44
CA ARG A 81 1.67 0.56 -11.63
C ARG A 81 2.24 -0.72 -12.26
N GLN A 82 2.81 -1.61 -11.46
CA GLN A 82 3.36 -2.88 -11.94
C GLN A 82 2.28 -3.76 -12.57
N GLU A 83 1.12 -3.89 -11.91
CA GLU A 83 -0.02 -4.62 -12.42
C GLU A 83 -0.59 -4.00 -13.71
N ALA A 84 -0.60 -2.67 -13.82
CA ALA A 84 -1.03 -1.98 -15.04
C ALA A 84 -0.07 -2.22 -16.21
N LEU A 85 1.24 -2.15 -15.97
CA LEU A 85 2.27 -2.46 -16.97
C LEU A 85 2.19 -3.91 -17.42
N GLU A 86 2.02 -4.84 -16.48
CA GLU A 86 1.88 -6.26 -16.81
C GLU A 86 0.61 -6.53 -17.63
N ARG A 87 -0.52 -5.89 -17.27
CA ARG A 87 -1.77 -5.98 -18.05
C ARG A 87 -1.59 -5.42 -19.45
N ALA A 88 -0.96 -4.26 -19.60
CA ALA A 88 -0.68 -3.66 -20.90
C ALA A 88 0.20 -4.58 -21.76
N TRP A 89 1.27 -5.14 -21.20
CA TRP A 89 2.14 -6.08 -21.90
C TRP A 89 1.39 -7.33 -22.37
N ARG A 90 0.56 -7.93 -21.50
CA ARG A 90 -0.26 -9.10 -21.86
C ARG A 90 -1.26 -8.77 -22.96
N GLU A 91 -1.86 -7.58 -22.93
CA GLU A 91 -2.79 -7.14 -23.97
C GLU A 91 -2.08 -6.91 -25.31
N GLU A 92 -0.93 -6.24 -25.30
CA GLU A 92 -0.07 -6.04 -26.47
C GLU A 92 0.32 -7.38 -27.09
N ALA A 93 0.78 -8.34 -26.27
CA ALA A 93 1.13 -9.68 -26.73
C ALA A 93 -0.06 -10.42 -27.36
N ARG A 94 -1.26 -10.28 -26.78
CA ARG A 94 -2.50 -10.85 -27.37
C ARG A 94 -2.84 -10.20 -28.70
N ARG A 95 -2.74 -8.88 -28.81
CA ARG A 95 -2.97 -8.14 -30.08
C ARG A 95 -1.99 -8.59 -31.16
N GLN A 96 -0.70 -8.67 -30.83
CA GLN A 96 0.32 -9.14 -31.76
C GLN A 96 0.09 -10.60 -32.19
N ALA A 97 -0.28 -11.48 -31.27
CA ALA A 97 -0.60 -12.87 -31.61
C ALA A 97 -1.84 -12.97 -32.53
N GLN A 98 -2.86 -12.15 -32.30
CA GLN A 98 -4.05 -12.09 -33.15
C GLN A 98 -3.71 -11.56 -34.56
N GLU A 99 -2.90 -10.51 -34.65
CA GLU A 99 -2.45 -9.97 -35.95
C GLU A 99 -1.58 -10.98 -36.72
N LYS A 100 -0.66 -11.69 -36.05
CA LYS A 100 0.13 -12.76 -36.69
C LYS A 100 -0.77 -13.85 -37.26
N ARG A 101 -1.78 -14.32 -36.51
CA ARG A 101 -2.75 -15.31 -37.00
C ARG A 101 -3.55 -14.80 -38.20
N ARG A 102 -3.94 -13.53 -38.22
CA ARG A 102 -4.64 -12.92 -39.38
C ARG A 102 -3.75 -12.89 -40.61
N VAL A 103 -2.48 -12.50 -40.47
CA VAL A 103 -1.52 -12.46 -41.56
C VAL A 103 -1.24 -13.87 -42.09
N GLU A 104 -1.04 -14.85 -41.21
CA GLU A 104 -0.84 -16.26 -41.59
C GLU A 104 -2.07 -16.83 -42.30
N ALA A 105 -3.28 -16.56 -41.82
CA ALA A 105 -4.51 -16.98 -42.48
C ALA A 105 -4.66 -16.35 -43.89
N ARG A 106 -4.29 -15.07 -44.05
CA ARG A 106 -4.32 -14.40 -45.35
C ARG A 106 -3.31 -15.02 -46.33
N LYS A 107 -2.07 -15.25 -45.88
CA LYS A 107 -1.04 -15.90 -46.68
C LYS A 107 -1.47 -17.30 -47.10
N LYS A 108 -2.03 -18.07 -46.18
CA LYS A 108 -2.55 -19.41 -46.47
C LYS A 108 -3.68 -19.37 -47.51
N ALA A 109 -4.62 -18.44 -47.38
CA ALA A 109 -5.70 -18.28 -48.36
C ALA A 109 -5.18 -17.90 -49.76
N GLU A 110 -4.14 -17.08 -49.84
CA GLU A 110 -3.47 -16.72 -51.09
C GLU A 110 -2.73 -17.92 -51.72
N GLU A 111 -1.99 -18.67 -50.91
CA GLU A 111 -1.34 -19.92 -51.32
C GLU A 111 -2.37 -20.96 -51.82
N ASP A 112 -3.46 -21.17 -51.06
CA ASP A 112 -4.55 -22.08 -51.45
C ASP A 112 -5.20 -21.64 -52.78
N ALA A 113 -5.40 -20.32 -52.98
CA ALA A 113 -5.97 -19.78 -54.21
C ALA A 113 -5.02 -19.94 -55.42
N THR A 114 -3.73 -19.69 -55.24
CA THR A 114 -2.73 -19.90 -56.31
C THR A 114 -2.56 -21.37 -56.65
N GLN A 115 -2.58 -22.25 -55.64
CA GLN A 115 -2.53 -23.69 -55.82
C GLN A 115 -3.79 -24.19 -56.53
N ALA A 116 -4.98 -23.72 -56.16
CA ALA A 116 -6.24 -24.04 -56.85
C ALA A 116 -6.23 -23.53 -58.31
N ALA A 117 -5.71 -22.33 -58.57
CA ALA A 117 -5.59 -21.80 -59.93
C ALA A 117 -4.60 -22.64 -60.77
N PHE A 118 -3.48 -23.07 -60.18
CA PHE A 118 -2.51 -23.93 -60.82
C PHE A 118 -3.11 -25.31 -61.13
N THR A 119 -3.70 -26.00 -60.16
CA THR A 119 -4.30 -27.32 -60.38
C THR A 119 -5.42 -27.27 -61.41
N ASN A 120 -6.34 -26.31 -61.31
CA ASN A 120 -7.41 -26.15 -62.30
C ASN A 120 -6.86 -25.94 -63.71
N ARG A 121 -5.79 -25.14 -63.88
CA ARG A 121 -5.15 -24.91 -65.19
C ARG A 121 -4.46 -26.15 -65.74
N THR A 122 -3.80 -26.94 -64.89
CA THR A 122 -3.06 -28.14 -65.32
C THR A 122 -4.01 -29.29 -65.68
N PHE A 123 -5.18 -29.38 -65.04
CA PHE A 123 -6.20 -30.40 -65.33
C PHE A 123 -7.24 -29.98 -66.40
N SER A 124 -7.33 -28.70 -66.78
CA SER A 124 -8.34 -28.22 -67.73
C SER A 124 -8.06 -28.49 -69.21
N ASN A 125 -6.91 -29.11 -69.56
CA ASN A 125 -6.62 -29.53 -70.94
C ASN A 125 -6.87 -31.03 -71.10
N PRO A 126 -8.12 -31.48 -71.40
CA PRO A 126 -8.39 -32.87 -71.69
C PRO A 126 -7.71 -33.25 -73.01
N VAL A 127 -6.60 -33.98 -72.90
CA VAL A 127 -5.99 -34.67 -74.04
C VAL A 127 -6.87 -35.88 -74.35
N LYS A 128 -7.69 -35.79 -75.39
CA LYS A 128 -8.58 -36.90 -75.79
C LYS A 128 -7.88 -37.75 -76.85
N PRO A 129 -7.93 -39.10 -76.76
CA PRO A 129 -7.37 -39.96 -77.80
C PRO A 129 -8.23 -39.88 -79.08
N CYS A 130 -7.57 -39.88 -80.24
CA CYS A 130 -8.24 -39.95 -81.53
C CYS A 130 -9.02 -41.27 -81.67
N PRO A 131 -10.32 -41.24 -82.02
CA PRO A 131 -11.13 -42.45 -82.13
C PRO A 131 -10.65 -43.44 -83.21
N ASN A 132 -9.86 -42.99 -84.19
CA ASN A 132 -9.38 -43.85 -85.29
C ASN A 132 -7.96 -44.41 -85.05
N CYS A 133 -7.04 -43.61 -84.50
CA CYS A 133 -5.62 -43.99 -84.37
C CYS A 133 -5.06 -43.89 -82.94
N LYS A 134 -5.91 -43.63 -81.94
CA LYS A 134 -5.60 -43.51 -80.50
C LYS A 134 -4.52 -42.48 -80.11
N ARG A 135 -4.02 -41.66 -81.04
CA ARG A 135 -3.05 -40.59 -80.72
C ARG A 135 -3.68 -39.51 -79.84
N PRO A 136 -2.93 -38.95 -78.87
CA PRO A 136 -3.42 -37.88 -78.00
C PRO A 136 -3.65 -36.57 -78.76
N ILE A 137 -4.84 -35.96 -78.62
CA ILE A 137 -5.21 -34.66 -79.22
C ILE A 137 -5.55 -33.67 -78.09
N GLU A 138 -4.87 -32.53 -78.06
CA GLU A 138 -5.20 -31.41 -77.16
C GLU A 138 -6.32 -30.55 -77.76
N LYS A 139 -7.50 -30.49 -77.11
CA LYS A 139 -8.60 -29.63 -77.57
C LYS A 139 -8.42 -28.20 -77.04
N ARG A 140 -7.79 -27.33 -77.82
CA ARG A 140 -7.62 -25.90 -77.51
C ARG A 140 -8.78 -25.08 -78.11
N GLY A 141 -9.86 -24.88 -77.34
CA GLY A 141 -10.95 -23.97 -77.72
C GLY A 141 -12.24 -24.66 -78.20
N GLY A 142 -13.37 -24.01 -77.89
CA GLY A 142 -14.72 -24.53 -78.06
C GLY A 142 -15.30 -24.26 -79.45
N TRP A 143 -15.10 -25.19 -80.38
CA TRP A 143 -16.13 -25.55 -81.34
C TRP A 143 -16.41 -27.05 -81.23
N SER A 144 -17.69 -27.39 -81.20
CA SER A 144 -18.24 -28.74 -81.13
C SER A 144 -19.06 -28.92 -82.40
N SER A 145 -18.38 -29.03 -83.55
CA SER A 145 -19.06 -29.46 -84.76
C SER A 145 -19.32 -30.97 -84.68
N LEU A 146 -20.58 -31.30 -84.96
CA LEU A 146 -21.18 -32.63 -85.11
C LEU A 146 -20.34 -33.57 -85.98
#